data_AF-A0A8B6CCE5-F1
#
_entry.id   AF-A0A8B6CCE5-F1
#
_cell.length_a   1.000
_cell.length_b   1.000
_cell.length_c   1.000
_cell.angle_alpha   90.00
_cell.angle_beta   90.00
_cell.angle_gamma   90.00
#
_symmetry.space_group_name_H-M   'P 1'
#
loop_
_entity.id
_entity.type
_entity.pdbx_description
1 polymer ?
#
loop_
_entity_poly.entity_id
_entity_poly.type
_entity_poly.pdbx_seq_one_letter_code
_entity_poly.pdbx_strand_id
1 'polypeptide(L)'
;MIAWLMLNGLLLLSVLPNSINSERVCYSCSSMKETETCQHVMICNKDEICFVQKYFTFGNETKYDFGCTYQELCQKDITGHILGKRNEHAHIACQKCCNDSNICNNDRSCGNVITKQKCLSCDHVDNPKVCNNTMTCDKGEVCFLHKYLTETQHVKYDLGCKHSSLCLHGSNTNILGRRTSTGRHLTCERCCDGTELCNTDLQCTHQEQKTMNASCRSTNECGSNLVCSSERCQCASKDDFWDNESCIRKKSNGEVCTESRQCHAPFLCIRNKCRCPSTQYYNGPSCLQKKSMNFTCGASVECLDSLFCLHGKCKCDHEFDYWMGSACTKRKSFNSTCTSTEECETTFLCTNKKCVCASISEYWSGSQCLRGRECADLSITNDGVYTIYPNGNNQAVQVYCVVRHGFKWTVIQRRANGSVDFYRTWNEYKHGFGSAYGEYWL
;
A
#
# COMPACT_ATOMS: atom_id res chain seq x y z
N MET A 1 24.51 -32.54 22.49
CA MET A 1 24.60 -31.65 23.67
C MET A 1 25.06 -32.53 24.82
N ILE A 2 26.32 -32.40 25.24
CA ILE A 2 26.92 -33.23 26.29
C ILE A 2 26.45 -32.64 27.62
N ALA A 3 25.70 -33.40 28.41
CA ALA A 3 25.38 -33.06 29.78
C ALA A 3 26.08 -34.07 30.71
N TRP A 4 27.03 -33.56 31.50
CA TRP A 4 27.63 -34.28 32.61
C TRP A 4 26.76 -34.08 33.85
N LEU A 5 26.34 -35.18 34.49
CA LEU A 5 25.91 -35.20 35.89
C LEU A 5 26.69 -36.31 36.59
N MET A 6 27.55 -35.91 37.52
CA MET A 6 28.30 -36.80 38.41
C MET A 6 27.50 -37.00 39.70
N LEU A 7 27.17 -38.24 40.03
CA LEU A 7 26.92 -38.69 41.40
C LEU A 7 27.40 -40.14 41.55
N ASN A 8 28.33 -40.34 42.49
CA ASN A 8 28.87 -41.61 42.99
C ASN A 8 29.81 -42.43 42.08
N GLY A 9 30.96 -41.85 41.72
CA GLY A 9 32.26 -42.54 41.87
C GLY A 9 32.54 -43.86 41.15
N LEU A 10 31.81 -44.22 40.09
CA LEU A 10 32.13 -45.37 39.24
C LEU A 10 32.00 -44.99 37.75
N LEU A 11 33.14 -45.05 37.04
CA LEU A 11 33.22 -45.00 35.58
C LEU A 11 32.54 -46.25 35.00
N LEU A 12 31.32 -46.11 34.50
CA LEU A 12 30.71 -47.10 33.62
C LEU A 12 30.58 -46.51 32.23
N LEU A 13 31.49 -46.93 31.35
CA LEU A 13 31.31 -46.91 29.90
C LEU A 13 30.15 -47.86 29.58
N SER A 14 28.91 -47.35 29.52
CA SER A 14 27.84 -48.06 28.81
C SER A 14 27.77 -47.52 27.40
N VAL A 15 28.33 -48.33 26.50
CA VAL A 15 28.07 -48.27 25.07
C VAL A 15 26.56 -48.37 24.88
N LEU A 16 25.89 -47.28 24.50
CA LEU A 16 24.51 -47.36 24.03
C LEU A 16 24.53 -48.13 22.70
N PRO A 17 23.82 -49.26 22.60
CA PRO A 17 23.58 -49.88 21.30
C PRO A 17 22.69 -48.92 20.50
N ASN A 18 23.14 -48.61 19.29
CA ASN A 18 22.25 -48.16 18.23
C ASN A 18 21.07 -49.13 18.11
N SER A 19 19.86 -48.56 17.98
CA SER A 19 18.58 -49.19 17.58
C SER A 19 17.52 -49.16 18.68
N ILE A 20 16.80 -48.05 18.79
CA ILE A 20 15.38 -48.12 19.18
C ILE A 20 14.60 -48.09 17.87
N ASN A 21 14.29 -49.29 17.35
CA ASN A 21 13.23 -49.47 16.36
C ASN A 21 11.96 -48.84 16.95
N SER A 22 11.31 -47.94 16.20
CA SER A 22 9.98 -47.48 16.59
C SER A 22 9.00 -48.63 16.32
N GLU A 23 8.70 -49.43 17.33
CA GLU A 23 7.66 -50.46 17.26
C GLU A 23 6.30 -49.78 17.08
N ARG A 24 5.63 -50.06 15.94
CA ARG A 24 4.37 -49.41 15.56
C ARG A 24 3.20 -50.08 16.28
N VAL A 25 2.31 -49.27 16.86
CA VAL A 25 1.09 -49.76 17.53
C VAL A 25 -0.14 -49.42 16.72
N CYS A 26 -1.05 -50.36 16.50
CA CYS A 26 -2.30 -50.17 15.75
C CYS A 26 -3.50 -50.79 16.48
N TYR A 27 -4.72 -50.31 16.21
CA TYR A 27 -5.93 -51.04 16.63
C TYR A 27 -6.02 -52.39 15.93
N SER A 28 -6.48 -53.41 16.67
CA SER A 28 -6.60 -54.80 16.22
C SER A 28 -7.90 -55.42 16.72
N CYS A 29 -8.97 -55.26 15.92
CA CYS A 29 -10.28 -55.82 16.19
C CYS A 29 -10.87 -56.36 14.89
N SER A 30 -11.73 -57.39 14.98
CA SER A 30 -12.36 -58.00 13.82
C SER A 30 -13.88 -58.06 13.98
N SER A 31 -14.61 -57.96 12.87
CA SER A 31 -16.09 -58.06 12.82
C SER A 31 -16.85 -57.04 13.66
N MET A 32 -16.30 -55.82 13.78
CA MET A 32 -16.89 -54.73 14.55
C MET A 32 -18.09 -54.12 13.82
N LYS A 33 -19.20 -53.84 14.52
CA LYS A 33 -20.35 -53.11 13.95
C LYS A 33 -20.12 -51.59 13.94
N GLU A 34 -19.46 -51.09 14.98
CA GLU A 34 -19.14 -49.68 15.16
C GLU A 34 -17.65 -49.53 15.42
N THR A 35 -16.99 -48.64 14.69
CA THR A 35 -15.54 -48.42 14.76
C THR A 35 -15.10 -47.90 16.14
N GLU A 36 -16.00 -47.29 16.91
CA GLU A 36 -15.70 -46.65 18.20
C GLU A 36 -15.52 -47.66 19.34
N THR A 37 -15.95 -48.90 19.14
CA THR A 37 -15.94 -49.95 20.15
C THR A 37 -14.64 -50.78 20.15
N CYS A 38 -13.73 -50.53 19.20
CA CYS A 38 -12.43 -51.19 19.17
C CYS A 38 -11.48 -50.55 20.18
N GLN A 39 -11.16 -51.29 21.26
CA GLN A 39 -10.23 -50.85 22.31
C GLN A 39 -8.95 -51.68 22.35
N HIS A 40 -8.87 -52.75 21.54
CA HIS A 40 -7.73 -53.66 21.52
C HIS A 40 -6.65 -53.15 20.56
N VAL A 41 -5.41 -53.11 21.02
CA VAL A 41 -4.24 -52.66 20.25
C VAL A 41 -3.20 -53.76 20.15
N MET A 42 -2.41 -53.75 19.08
CA MET A 42 -1.29 -54.67 18.88
C MET A 42 -0.05 -53.93 18.40
N ILE A 43 1.13 -54.51 18.66
CA ILE A 43 2.40 -54.06 18.11
C ILE A 43 2.61 -54.76 16.77
N CYS A 44 2.82 -54.00 15.70
CA CYS A 44 3.08 -54.51 14.36
C CYS A 44 4.55 -54.88 14.18
N ASN A 45 4.83 -55.75 13.20
CA ASN A 45 6.18 -56.06 12.78
C ASN A 45 6.87 -54.83 12.14
N LYS A 46 8.21 -54.88 12.02
CA LYS A 46 9.05 -53.73 11.62
C LYS A 46 8.65 -53.07 10.28
N ASP A 47 8.03 -53.82 9.37
CA ASP A 47 7.65 -53.36 8.03
C ASP A 47 6.12 -53.31 7.79
N GLU A 48 5.35 -53.45 8.87
CA GLU A 48 3.89 -53.39 8.81
C GLU A 48 3.36 -51.98 9.12
N ILE A 49 2.23 -51.65 8.51
CA ILE A 49 1.51 -50.38 8.63
C ILE A 49 0.09 -50.65 9.16
N CYS A 50 -0.55 -49.66 9.78
CA CYS A 50 -1.91 -49.85 10.30
C CYS A 50 -2.92 -49.86 9.14
N PHE A 51 -3.94 -50.70 9.22
CA PHE A 51 -5.09 -50.65 8.31
C PHE A 51 -6.43 -50.60 9.03
N VAL A 52 -7.44 -50.10 8.32
CA VAL A 52 -8.86 -50.25 8.60
C VAL A 52 -9.55 -50.74 7.33
N GLN A 53 -10.39 -51.75 7.47
CA GLN A 53 -11.13 -52.37 6.37
C GLN A 53 -12.62 -52.41 6.69
N LYS A 54 -13.44 -52.09 5.70
CA LYS A 54 -14.91 -52.19 5.76
C LYS A 54 -15.36 -53.27 4.80
N TYR A 55 -16.29 -54.13 5.22
CA TYR A 55 -16.83 -55.19 4.38
C TYR A 55 -18.32 -55.44 4.68
N PHE A 56 -19.01 -56.06 3.73
CA PHE A 56 -20.41 -56.48 3.87
C PHE A 56 -20.50 -57.98 4.08
N THR A 57 -21.24 -58.41 5.10
CA THR A 57 -21.59 -59.82 5.29
C THR A 57 -22.62 -60.27 4.24
N PHE A 58 -22.85 -61.58 4.10
CA PHE A 58 -23.90 -62.11 3.22
C PHE A 58 -25.31 -61.61 3.57
N GLY A 59 -25.54 -61.16 4.81
CA GLY A 59 -26.78 -60.49 5.25
C GLY A 59 -26.82 -58.99 4.99
N ASN A 60 -25.87 -58.46 4.22
CA ASN A 60 -25.69 -57.04 3.92
C ASN A 60 -25.44 -56.15 5.17
N GLU A 61 -25.00 -56.75 6.29
CA GLU A 61 -24.55 -55.99 7.45
C GLU A 61 -23.15 -55.44 7.18
N THR A 62 -22.92 -54.18 7.54
CA THR A 62 -21.59 -53.55 7.48
C THR A 62 -20.75 -53.96 8.69
N LYS A 63 -19.51 -54.36 8.44
CA LYS A 63 -18.53 -54.76 9.45
C LYS A 63 -17.16 -54.14 9.19
N TYR A 64 -16.37 -54.02 10.25
CA TYR A 64 -15.03 -53.41 10.21
C TYR A 64 -13.97 -54.31 10.85
N ASP A 65 -12.81 -54.35 10.20
CA ASP A 65 -11.59 -54.98 10.70
C ASP A 65 -10.45 -53.95 10.79
N PHE A 66 -9.63 -54.09 11.83
CA PHE A 66 -8.47 -53.26 12.11
C PHE A 66 -7.26 -54.17 12.38
N GLY A 67 -6.08 -53.74 11.95
CA GLY A 67 -4.85 -54.47 12.28
C GLY A 67 -3.60 -53.90 11.61
N CYS A 68 -2.59 -54.74 11.52
CA CYS A 68 -1.32 -54.48 10.84
C CYS A 68 -1.31 -55.20 9.48
N THR A 69 -0.78 -54.56 8.44
CA THR A 69 -0.60 -55.16 7.12
C THR A 69 0.68 -54.63 6.46
N TYR A 70 1.17 -55.32 5.44
CA TYR A 70 2.30 -54.81 4.65
C TYR A 70 1.83 -53.73 3.68
N GLN A 71 2.66 -52.71 3.46
CA GLN A 71 2.31 -51.59 2.58
C GLN A 71 1.97 -52.03 1.15
N GLU A 72 2.57 -53.12 0.66
CA GLU A 72 2.29 -53.72 -0.65
C GLU A 72 0.94 -54.46 -0.72
N LEU A 73 0.41 -54.94 0.41
CA LEU A 73 -0.91 -55.55 0.52
C LEU A 73 -2.01 -54.50 0.73
N CYS A 74 -1.65 -53.24 0.93
CA CYS A 74 -2.59 -52.15 1.06
C CYS A 74 -3.17 -51.74 -0.30
N GLN A 75 -4.29 -52.34 -0.69
CA GLN A 75 -4.94 -52.05 -1.96
C GLN A 75 -5.77 -50.75 -1.88
N LYS A 76 -5.36 -49.72 -2.63
CA LYS A 76 -6.19 -48.54 -2.92
C LYS A 76 -7.37 -48.99 -3.82
N ASP A 77 -8.59 -48.87 -3.31
CA ASP A 77 -9.87 -49.06 -4.03
C ASP A 77 -10.01 -50.35 -4.86
N ILE A 78 -10.35 -51.46 -4.20
CA ILE A 78 -10.85 -52.65 -4.87
C ILE A 78 -12.34 -52.44 -5.19
N THR A 79 -12.65 -51.72 -6.25
CA THR A 79 -13.95 -51.89 -6.94
C THR A 79 -13.74 -52.74 -8.18
N GLY A 80 -13.61 -54.05 -7.98
CA GLY A 80 -13.47 -55.01 -9.08
C GLY A 80 -13.80 -56.44 -8.67
N HIS A 81 -14.73 -57.06 -9.40
CA HIS A 81 -14.98 -58.50 -9.36
C HIS A 81 -13.66 -59.30 -9.40
N ILE A 82 -13.42 -60.12 -8.39
CA ILE A 82 -12.55 -61.29 -8.53
C ILE A 82 -13.47 -62.50 -8.72
N LEU A 83 -13.68 -62.89 -9.98
CA LEU A 83 -13.99 -64.27 -10.30
C LEU A 83 -12.71 -65.09 -10.04
N GLY A 84 -12.79 -66.03 -9.10
CA GLY A 84 -11.78 -67.08 -8.95
C GLY A 84 -10.82 -66.94 -7.78
N LYS A 85 -11.32 -67.10 -6.55
CA LYS A 85 -10.74 -67.97 -5.51
C LYS A 85 -11.73 -68.02 -4.34
N ARG A 86 -12.12 -69.24 -3.93
CA ARG A 86 -12.95 -69.48 -2.74
C ARG A 86 -12.18 -69.03 -1.51
N ASN A 87 -12.47 -67.83 -1.02
CA ASN A 87 -12.33 -67.52 0.39
C ASN A 87 -13.72 -67.17 0.90
N GLU A 88 -14.14 -67.93 1.90
CA GLU A 88 -15.33 -67.67 2.69
C GLU A 88 -15.18 -66.27 3.30
N HIS A 89 -16.27 -65.50 3.28
CA HIS A 89 -16.47 -64.19 3.93
C HIS A 89 -16.18 -62.92 3.09
N ALA A 90 -17.29 -62.26 2.75
CA ALA A 90 -17.46 -60.81 2.60
C ALA A 90 -16.90 -60.06 1.38
N HIS A 91 -17.76 -59.19 0.83
CA HIS A 91 -17.34 -58.17 -0.12
C HIS A 91 -16.62 -57.04 0.63
N ILE A 92 -15.32 -56.90 0.41
CA ILE A 92 -14.53 -55.78 0.94
C ILE A 92 -14.98 -54.51 0.23
N ALA A 93 -15.54 -53.57 1.00
CA ALA A 93 -16.07 -52.30 0.51
C ALA A 93 -14.98 -51.22 0.42
N CYS A 94 -14.01 -51.24 1.33
CA CYS A 94 -12.91 -50.29 1.39
C CYS A 94 -11.79 -50.84 2.28
N GLN A 95 -10.53 -50.50 1.95
CA GLN A 95 -9.38 -50.68 2.82
C GLN A 95 -8.52 -49.42 2.77
N LYS A 96 -8.19 -48.86 3.94
CA LYS A 96 -7.31 -47.70 4.10
C LYS A 96 -6.15 -48.08 5.00
N CYS A 97 -4.94 -47.67 4.65
CA CYS A 97 -3.77 -47.86 5.50
C CYS A 97 -3.06 -46.53 5.74
N CYS A 98 -2.34 -46.47 6.85
CA CYS A 98 -1.62 -45.29 7.30
C CYS A 98 -0.35 -45.71 8.02
N ASN A 99 0.65 -44.84 7.97
CA ASN A 99 1.94 -45.06 8.60
C ASN A 99 2.44 -43.84 9.38
N ASP A 100 1.63 -42.77 9.45
CA ASP A 100 2.03 -41.44 9.91
C ASP A 100 2.12 -41.31 11.44
N SER A 101 1.43 -42.19 12.19
CA SER A 101 1.49 -42.21 13.66
C SER A 101 1.11 -43.58 14.22
N ASN A 102 1.41 -43.81 15.50
CA ASN A 102 0.79 -44.91 16.24
C ASN A 102 -0.73 -44.69 16.28
N ILE A 103 -1.47 -45.79 16.13
CA ILE A 103 -2.94 -45.83 16.16
C ILE A 103 -3.55 -44.90 15.08
N CYS A 104 -2.86 -44.71 13.95
CA CYS A 104 -3.37 -43.88 12.85
C CYS A 104 -4.63 -44.49 12.19
N ASN A 105 -4.88 -45.80 12.37
CA ASN A 105 -6.11 -46.46 11.92
C ASN A 105 -7.32 -46.16 12.81
N ASN A 106 -7.22 -45.15 13.69
CA ASN A 106 -8.37 -44.56 14.39
C ASN A 106 -9.18 -43.61 13.51
N ASP A 107 -8.67 -43.17 12.35
CA ASP A 107 -9.46 -42.37 11.41
C ASP A 107 -10.54 -43.27 10.77
N ARG A 108 -11.76 -43.16 11.30
CA ARG A 108 -12.96 -43.99 11.06
C ARG A 108 -13.55 -43.87 9.65
N SER A 109 -12.77 -43.35 8.72
CA SER A 109 -13.21 -42.92 7.40
C SER A 109 -12.71 -43.87 6.32
N CYS A 110 -13.22 -45.10 6.30
CA CYS A 110 -13.10 -45.98 5.14
C CYS A 110 -14.31 -45.78 4.23
N GLY A 111 -14.22 -44.81 3.31
CA GLY A 111 -15.10 -44.62 2.16
C GLY A 111 -16.61 -44.50 2.45
N ASN A 112 -17.19 -43.33 2.16
CA ASN A 112 -18.64 -43.18 2.13
C ASN A 112 -19.26 -44.24 1.22
N VAL A 113 -20.32 -44.88 1.72
CA VAL A 113 -21.14 -45.83 0.99
C VAL A 113 -21.61 -45.15 -0.29
N ILE A 114 -21.20 -45.63 -1.47
CA ILE A 114 -21.95 -45.35 -2.70
C ILE A 114 -23.25 -46.18 -2.57
N THR A 115 -24.21 -45.65 -1.81
CA THR A 115 -25.60 -45.86 -2.22
C THR A 115 -25.68 -45.19 -3.58
N LYS A 116 -26.17 -45.91 -4.59
CA LYS A 116 -26.25 -45.35 -5.95
C LYS A 116 -26.86 -43.95 -5.86
N GLN A 117 -26.13 -42.92 -6.30
CA GLN A 117 -26.50 -41.52 -6.11
C GLN A 117 -27.93 -41.31 -6.64
N LYS A 118 -28.88 -40.99 -5.77
CA LYS A 118 -30.27 -40.77 -6.16
C LYS A 118 -30.52 -39.27 -6.26
N CYS A 119 -31.18 -38.81 -7.33
CA CYS A 119 -31.43 -37.39 -7.59
C CYS A 119 -32.88 -37.16 -8.01
N LEU A 120 -33.37 -35.93 -7.85
CA LEU A 120 -34.61 -35.48 -8.49
C LEU A 120 -34.41 -35.43 -10.02
N SER A 121 -35.44 -35.86 -10.75
CA SER A 121 -35.45 -36.03 -12.20
C SER A 121 -36.71 -35.40 -12.80
N CYS A 122 -36.65 -34.12 -13.14
CA CYS A 122 -37.77 -33.44 -13.80
C CYS A 122 -37.25 -32.44 -14.82
N ASP A 123 -37.93 -32.37 -15.95
CA ASP A 123 -37.62 -31.41 -17.00
C ASP A 123 -38.75 -30.37 -17.11
N HIS A 124 -38.38 -29.11 -17.36
CA HIS A 124 -39.29 -27.99 -17.63
C HIS A 124 -40.28 -27.65 -16.52
N VAL A 125 -39.89 -27.84 -15.25
CA VAL A 125 -40.74 -27.46 -14.12
C VAL A 125 -40.65 -25.97 -13.84
N ASP A 126 -41.75 -25.36 -13.42
CA ASP A 126 -41.79 -23.94 -13.01
C ASP A 126 -41.15 -23.72 -11.64
N ASN A 127 -41.17 -24.75 -10.79
CA ASN A 127 -40.57 -24.72 -9.46
C ASN A 127 -39.94 -26.10 -9.14
N PRO A 128 -38.63 -26.17 -8.84
CA PRO A 128 -37.95 -27.43 -8.54
C PRO A 128 -38.53 -28.14 -7.32
N LYS A 129 -39.16 -27.42 -6.37
CA LYS A 129 -39.81 -28.00 -5.19
C LYS A 129 -41.05 -28.84 -5.50
N VAL A 130 -41.60 -28.72 -6.71
CA VAL A 130 -42.76 -29.49 -7.17
C VAL A 130 -42.32 -30.82 -7.80
N CYS A 131 -41.01 -31.02 -8.03
CA CYS A 131 -40.49 -32.25 -8.58
C CYS A 131 -40.51 -33.38 -7.55
N ASN A 132 -41.28 -34.43 -7.82
CA ASN A 132 -41.35 -35.65 -7.00
C ASN A 132 -40.73 -36.88 -7.67
N ASN A 133 -40.33 -36.76 -8.94
CA ASN A 133 -39.70 -37.85 -9.68
C ASN A 133 -38.24 -38.00 -9.27
N THR A 134 -37.80 -39.24 -9.07
CA THR A 134 -36.42 -39.53 -8.68
C THR A 134 -35.78 -40.50 -9.68
N MET A 135 -34.48 -40.35 -9.90
CA MET A 135 -33.67 -41.28 -10.68
C MET A 135 -32.43 -41.69 -9.89
N THR A 136 -31.81 -42.79 -10.30
CA THR A 136 -30.54 -43.26 -9.77
C THR A 136 -29.45 -43.03 -10.81
N CYS A 137 -28.39 -42.32 -10.45
CA CYS A 137 -27.31 -41.96 -11.37
C CYS A 137 -26.32 -43.09 -11.61
N ASP A 138 -25.65 -43.01 -12.76
CA ASP A 138 -24.58 -43.93 -13.12
C ASP A 138 -23.25 -43.60 -12.41
N LYS A 139 -22.28 -44.52 -12.50
CA LYS A 139 -20.97 -44.34 -11.86
C LYS A 139 -20.27 -43.09 -12.40
N GLY A 140 -19.92 -42.17 -11.50
CA GLY A 140 -19.24 -40.91 -11.86
C GLY A 140 -20.19 -39.74 -12.17
N GLU A 141 -21.50 -39.97 -12.08
CA GLU A 141 -22.52 -38.93 -12.20
C GLU A 141 -22.93 -38.33 -10.84
N VAL A 142 -23.35 -37.07 -10.89
CA VAL A 142 -23.74 -36.23 -9.75
C VAL A 142 -25.11 -35.61 -10.02
N CYS A 143 -25.84 -35.23 -8.97
CA CYS A 143 -27.11 -34.53 -9.13
C CYS A 143 -26.87 -33.12 -9.66
N PHE A 144 -27.71 -32.64 -10.58
CA PHE A 144 -27.69 -31.25 -11.03
C PHE A 144 -29.05 -30.56 -10.87
N LEU A 145 -28.99 -29.22 -10.85
CA LEU A 145 -30.13 -28.32 -11.04
C LEU A 145 -29.72 -27.25 -12.06
N HIS A 146 -30.52 -27.10 -13.10
CA HIS A 146 -30.33 -26.15 -14.19
C HIS A 146 -31.53 -25.20 -14.25
N LYS A 147 -31.29 -23.89 -14.22
CA LYS A 147 -32.30 -22.84 -14.45
C LYS A 147 -32.07 -22.15 -15.80
N TYR A 148 -33.09 -22.03 -16.63
CA TYR A 148 -33.02 -21.36 -17.94
C TYR A 148 -34.27 -20.53 -18.25
N LEU A 149 -34.15 -19.64 -19.23
CA LEU A 149 -35.27 -18.88 -19.80
C LEU A 149 -35.71 -19.53 -21.11
N THR A 150 -37.02 -19.69 -21.29
CA THR A 150 -37.62 -20.10 -22.57
C THR A 150 -37.59 -18.94 -23.58
N GLU A 151 -37.84 -19.24 -24.86
CA GLU A 151 -37.98 -18.21 -25.90
C GLU A 151 -39.09 -17.19 -25.59
N THR A 152 -40.10 -17.59 -24.82
CA THR A 152 -41.19 -16.73 -24.32
C THR A 152 -40.84 -15.99 -23.01
N GLN A 153 -39.58 -15.98 -22.58
CA GLN A 153 -39.09 -15.37 -21.33
C GLN A 153 -39.65 -15.97 -20.04
N HIS A 154 -40.12 -17.22 -20.05
CA HIS A 154 -40.55 -17.90 -18.82
C HIS A 154 -39.36 -18.63 -18.20
N VAL A 155 -39.25 -18.59 -16.87
CA VAL A 155 -38.20 -19.31 -16.13
C VAL A 155 -38.61 -20.77 -15.98
N LYS A 156 -37.72 -21.68 -16.35
CA LYS A 156 -37.90 -23.13 -16.23
C LYS A 156 -36.68 -23.79 -15.61
N TYR A 157 -36.89 -24.96 -15.01
CA TYR A 157 -35.87 -25.75 -14.33
C TYR A 157 -35.80 -27.18 -14.87
N ASP A 158 -34.59 -27.71 -15.00
CA ASP A 158 -34.30 -29.11 -15.29
C ASP A 158 -33.44 -29.68 -14.13
N LEU A 159 -33.76 -30.89 -13.67
CA LEU A 159 -33.07 -31.61 -12.60
C LEU A 159 -32.79 -33.04 -13.06
N GLY A 160 -31.62 -33.57 -12.72
CA GLY A 160 -31.28 -34.95 -13.06
C GLY A 160 -29.88 -35.37 -12.64
N CYS A 161 -29.38 -36.41 -13.28
CA CYS A 161 -28.00 -36.89 -13.17
C CYS A 161 -27.18 -36.42 -14.37
N LYS A 162 -25.91 -36.09 -14.13
CA LYS A 162 -24.95 -35.87 -15.20
C LYS A 162 -23.55 -36.24 -14.73
N HIS A 163 -22.65 -36.52 -15.67
CA HIS A 163 -21.27 -36.82 -15.33
C HIS A 163 -20.60 -35.65 -14.55
N SER A 164 -19.87 -35.97 -13.48
CA SER A 164 -19.17 -35.00 -12.62
C SER A 164 -18.28 -34.03 -13.39
N SER A 165 -17.60 -34.49 -14.45
CA SER A 165 -16.77 -33.63 -15.31
C SER A 165 -17.56 -32.59 -16.12
N LEU A 166 -18.87 -32.79 -16.32
CA LEU A 166 -19.77 -31.82 -16.94
C LEU A 166 -20.28 -30.80 -15.92
N CYS A 167 -19.95 -30.95 -14.64
CA CYS A 167 -20.28 -29.96 -13.62
C CYS A 167 -19.33 -28.77 -13.67
N LEU A 168 -19.86 -27.60 -14.03
CA LEU A 168 -19.16 -26.34 -13.93
C LEU A 168 -19.09 -25.92 -12.45
N HIS A 169 -18.08 -26.39 -11.72
CA HIS A 169 -17.78 -25.86 -10.40
C HIS A 169 -17.43 -24.37 -10.51
N GLY A 170 -18.30 -23.50 -10.00
CA GLY A 170 -17.92 -22.15 -9.58
C GLY A 170 -17.57 -21.16 -10.67
N SER A 171 -18.18 -21.23 -11.86
CA SER A 171 -18.17 -20.09 -12.77
C SER A 171 -19.44 -19.27 -12.57
N ASN A 172 -19.35 -18.15 -11.85
CA ASN A 172 -20.30 -17.04 -12.04
C ASN A 172 -20.03 -16.40 -13.40
N THR A 173 -20.22 -17.17 -14.46
CA THR A 173 -20.36 -16.60 -15.79
C THR A 173 -21.84 -16.34 -15.97
N ASN A 174 -22.19 -15.06 -16.13
CA ASN A 174 -23.37 -14.71 -16.91
C ASN A 174 -23.14 -15.32 -18.29
N ILE A 175 -23.61 -16.55 -18.51
CA ILE A 175 -23.62 -17.14 -19.84
C ILE A 175 -24.81 -16.54 -20.59
N LEU A 176 -24.70 -15.25 -20.90
CA LEU A 176 -25.49 -14.65 -21.97
C LEU A 176 -24.96 -15.22 -23.28
N GLY A 177 -25.70 -16.17 -23.87
CA GLY A 177 -25.50 -16.60 -25.25
C GLY A 177 -24.85 -17.96 -25.53
N ARG A 178 -24.55 -18.84 -24.55
CA ARG A 178 -24.15 -20.23 -24.89
C ARG A 178 -25.39 -21.03 -25.25
N ARG A 179 -25.67 -21.15 -26.55
CA ARG A 179 -26.63 -22.14 -27.05
C ARG A 179 -26.10 -23.52 -26.66
N THR A 180 -26.84 -24.22 -25.79
CA THR A 180 -26.71 -25.68 -25.70
C THR A 180 -27.14 -26.27 -27.04
N SER A 181 -26.78 -27.53 -27.32
CA SER A 181 -27.23 -28.28 -28.51
C SER A 181 -28.76 -28.33 -28.67
N THR A 182 -29.51 -27.91 -27.65
CA THR A 182 -30.97 -27.80 -27.59
C THR A 182 -31.53 -26.38 -27.72
N GLY A 183 -30.70 -25.35 -27.92
CA GLY A 183 -31.14 -23.97 -28.20
C GLY A 183 -31.55 -23.11 -26.98
N ARG A 184 -31.27 -23.53 -25.74
CA ARG A 184 -31.76 -22.86 -24.52
C ARG A 184 -30.76 -21.85 -23.94
N HIS A 185 -31.28 -20.81 -23.28
CA HIS A 185 -30.50 -19.78 -22.60
C HIS A 185 -30.30 -20.12 -21.10
N LEU A 186 -29.19 -20.79 -20.77
CA LEU A 186 -28.82 -21.19 -19.40
C LEU A 186 -28.54 -19.96 -18.51
N THR A 187 -29.17 -19.91 -17.33
CA THR A 187 -29.02 -18.79 -16.36
C THR A 187 -28.33 -19.17 -15.06
N CYS A 188 -28.40 -20.45 -14.63
CA CYS A 188 -27.70 -20.96 -13.45
C CYS A 188 -27.59 -22.48 -13.51
N GLU A 189 -26.45 -23.03 -13.12
CA GLU A 189 -26.23 -24.48 -13.00
C GLU A 189 -25.51 -24.79 -11.68
N ARG A 190 -26.00 -25.79 -10.95
CA ARG A 190 -25.41 -26.28 -9.70
C ARG A 190 -25.40 -27.80 -9.70
N CYS A 191 -24.41 -28.41 -9.05
CA CYS A 191 -24.37 -29.85 -8.82
C CYS A 191 -23.98 -30.17 -7.39
N CYS A 192 -24.33 -31.38 -6.95
CA CYS A 192 -24.01 -31.90 -5.63
C CYS A 192 -23.88 -33.42 -5.69
N ASP A 193 -23.15 -33.99 -4.74
CA ASP A 193 -22.91 -35.42 -4.58
C ASP A 193 -22.91 -35.81 -3.09
N GLY A 194 -22.80 -37.11 -2.82
CA GLY A 194 -22.59 -37.63 -1.46
C GLY A 194 -23.83 -37.66 -0.55
N THR A 195 -24.95 -37.07 -0.97
CA THR A 195 -26.25 -37.13 -0.26
C THR A 195 -27.36 -37.48 -1.23
N GLU A 196 -28.29 -38.38 -0.86
CA GLU A 196 -29.46 -38.68 -1.70
C GLU A 196 -30.35 -37.44 -1.85
N LEU A 197 -30.86 -37.22 -3.06
CA LEU A 197 -31.71 -36.10 -3.46
C LEU A 197 -31.10 -34.73 -3.13
N CYS A 198 -29.77 -34.60 -3.11
CA CYS A 198 -29.10 -33.35 -2.74
C CYS A 198 -29.50 -32.14 -3.63
N ASN A 199 -30.10 -32.38 -4.81
CA ASN A 199 -30.62 -31.34 -5.68
C ASN A 199 -31.99 -30.77 -5.26
N THR A 200 -32.54 -31.14 -4.09
CA THR A 200 -33.75 -30.54 -3.49
C THR A 200 -33.55 -29.09 -3.06
N ASP A 201 -32.38 -28.78 -2.49
CA ASP A 201 -32.09 -27.50 -1.83
C ASP A 201 -30.98 -26.71 -2.54
N LEU A 202 -30.63 -27.09 -3.77
CA LEU A 202 -29.74 -26.30 -4.62
C LEU A 202 -30.41 -24.96 -4.93
N GLN A 203 -30.03 -23.93 -4.18
CA GLN A 203 -30.52 -22.57 -4.39
C GLN A 203 -29.81 -21.96 -5.62
N CYS A 204 -30.50 -21.91 -6.76
CA CYS A 204 -30.25 -20.88 -7.77
C CYS A 204 -30.96 -19.58 -7.35
N THR A 205 -30.68 -19.12 -6.13
CA THR A 205 -31.04 -17.78 -5.69
C THR A 205 -30.07 -16.83 -6.36
N HIS A 206 -30.58 -15.83 -7.08
CA HIS A 206 -29.84 -14.59 -7.20
C HIS A 206 -29.66 -14.06 -5.77
N GLN A 207 -28.53 -14.32 -5.14
CA GLN A 207 -27.81 -13.15 -4.65
C GLN A 207 -26.93 -12.77 -5.82
N GLU A 208 -27.33 -11.71 -6.54
CA GLU A 208 -26.36 -10.97 -7.33
C GLU A 208 -25.17 -10.75 -6.40
N GLN A 209 -24.04 -11.34 -6.75
CA GLN A 209 -22.83 -11.14 -5.97
C GLN A 209 -22.63 -9.64 -5.81
N LYS A 210 -22.61 -9.21 -4.56
CA LYS A 210 -22.63 -7.80 -4.23
C LYS A 210 -21.34 -7.17 -4.75
N THR A 211 -21.50 -6.08 -5.49
CA THR A 211 -20.40 -5.35 -6.10
C THR A 211 -19.58 -4.61 -5.04
N MET A 212 -18.44 -4.05 -5.45
CA MET A 212 -17.61 -3.20 -4.60
C MET A 212 -18.47 -2.19 -3.79
N ASN A 213 -18.19 -2.10 -2.49
CA ASN A 213 -18.82 -1.20 -1.51
C ASN A 213 -20.31 -1.50 -1.17
N ALA A 214 -20.90 -2.58 -1.68
CA ALA A 214 -22.23 -3.00 -1.27
C ALA A 214 -22.23 -3.62 0.14
N SER A 215 -23.32 -3.42 0.89
CA SER A 215 -23.45 -3.91 2.27
C SER A 215 -23.46 -5.44 2.33
N CYS A 216 -22.63 -6.04 3.16
CA CYS A 216 -22.50 -7.49 3.32
C CYS A 216 -22.50 -7.89 4.79
N ARG A 217 -22.90 -9.13 5.09
CA ARG A 217 -22.73 -9.74 6.42
C ARG A 217 -21.66 -10.83 6.43
N SER A 218 -21.38 -11.42 5.27
CA SER A 218 -20.37 -12.45 5.07
C SER A 218 -19.69 -12.30 3.71
N THR A 219 -18.44 -12.79 3.59
CA THR A 219 -17.66 -12.74 2.34
C THR A 219 -18.32 -13.48 1.18
N ASN A 220 -19.13 -14.50 1.47
CA ASN A 220 -19.84 -15.28 0.46
C ASN A 220 -20.90 -14.47 -0.30
N GLU A 221 -21.31 -13.29 0.22
CA GLU A 221 -22.22 -12.36 -0.44
C GLU A 221 -21.54 -11.48 -1.48
N CYS A 222 -20.19 -11.39 -1.47
CA CYS A 222 -19.43 -10.48 -2.31
C CYS A 222 -18.99 -11.14 -3.64
N GLY A 223 -18.75 -10.30 -4.66
CA GLY A 223 -18.16 -10.71 -5.94
C GLY A 223 -16.78 -11.37 -5.83
N SER A 224 -16.39 -12.11 -6.85
CA SER A 224 -15.06 -12.72 -6.96
C SER A 224 -13.95 -11.70 -6.66
N ASN A 225 -12.99 -12.07 -5.80
CA ASN A 225 -11.89 -11.22 -5.31
C ASN A 225 -12.27 -10.09 -4.31
N LEU A 226 -13.51 -10.08 -3.81
CA LEU A 226 -13.95 -9.18 -2.73
C LEU A 226 -14.19 -9.95 -1.43
N VAL A 227 -13.86 -9.34 -0.29
CA VAL A 227 -14.15 -9.83 1.07
C VAL A 227 -15.10 -8.87 1.78
N CYS A 228 -15.89 -9.40 2.71
CA CYS A 228 -16.72 -8.55 3.55
C CYS A 228 -15.87 -7.94 4.66
N SER A 229 -15.63 -6.62 4.60
CA SER A 229 -14.85 -5.87 5.58
C SER A 229 -15.59 -4.60 5.97
N SER A 230 -15.73 -4.36 7.28
CA SER A 230 -16.52 -3.24 7.83
C SER A 230 -17.95 -3.20 7.25
N GLU A 231 -18.60 -4.38 7.20
CA GLU A 231 -19.97 -4.56 6.67
C GLU A 231 -20.14 -4.20 5.19
N ARG A 232 -19.05 -4.09 4.43
CA ARG A 232 -19.07 -3.80 2.98
C ARG A 232 -18.11 -4.68 2.19
N CYS A 233 -18.47 -4.98 0.94
CA CYS A 233 -17.60 -5.73 0.03
C CYS A 233 -16.41 -4.86 -0.40
N GLN A 234 -15.19 -5.30 -0.09
CA GLN A 234 -13.95 -4.58 -0.35
C GLN A 234 -12.88 -5.54 -0.89
N CYS A 235 -11.79 -5.03 -1.45
CA CYS A 235 -10.67 -5.89 -1.82
C CYS A 235 -10.08 -6.62 -0.60
N ALA A 236 -9.65 -7.86 -0.81
CA ALA A 236 -9.07 -8.69 0.25
C ALA A 236 -7.83 -8.03 0.90
N SER A 237 -7.01 -7.38 0.09
CA SER A 237 -5.88 -6.60 0.55
C SER A 237 -6.22 -5.12 0.62
N LYS A 238 -5.79 -4.45 1.71
CA LYS A 238 -5.85 -2.99 1.83
C LYS A 238 -4.93 -2.29 0.82
N ASP A 239 -3.96 -3.02 0.29
CA ASP A 239 -3.02 -2.58 -0.73
C ASP A 239 -3.56 -2.73 -2.14
N ASP A 240 -4.81 -3.17 -2.32
CA ASP A 240 -5.45 -3.25 -3.64
C ASP A 240 -6.51 -2.15 -3.80
N PHE A 241 -6.80 -1.78 -5.05
CA PHE A 241 -7.91 -0.92 -5.44
C PHE A 241 -8.78 -1.63 -6.48
N TRP A 242 -10.05 -1.26 -6.55
CA TRP A 242 -11.01 -1.85 -7.49
C TRP A 242 -11.01 -1.12 -8.83
N ASP A 243 -10.67 -1.76 -9.95
CA ASP A 243 -10.64 -1.14 -11.28
C ASP A 243 -11.94 -1.34 -12.07
N ASN A 244 -13.09 -1.29 -11.40
CA ASN A 244 -14.43 -1.60 -11.92
C ASN A 244 -14.68 -3.08 -12.25
N GLU A 245 -13.63 -3.87 -12.52
CA GLU A 245 -13.75 -5.30 -12.82
C GLU A 245 -13.05 -6.20 -11.79
N SER A 246 -11.90 -5.78 -11.26
CA SER A 246 -11.08 -6.61 -10.36
C SER A 246 -10.29 -5.79 -9.33
N CYS A 247 -9.80 -6.46 -8.29
CA CYS A 247 -8.87 -5.88 -7.33
C CYS A 247 -7.45 -5.93 -7.88
N ILE A 248 -6.84 -4.75 -8.05
CA ILE A 248 -5.50 -4.55 -8.58
C ILE A 248 -4.63 -3.95 -7.49
N ARG A 249 -3.37 -4.40 -7.39
CA ARG A 249 -2.40 -3.82 -6.46
C ARG A 249 -2.24 -2.32 -6.71
N LYS A 250 -2.28 -1.54 -5.63
CA LYS A 250 -2.01 -0.11 -5.64
C LYS A 250 -0.58 0.16 -6.10
N LYS A 251 -0.41 1.35 -6.64
CA LYS A 251 0.78 1.80 -7.31
C LYS A 251 1.65 2.62 -6.37
N SER A 252 2.95 2.39 -6.44
CA SER A 252 3.99 3.06 -5.67
C SER A 252 4.44 4.36 -6.34
N ASN A 253 5.27 5.14 -5.63
CA ASN A 253 5.77 6.42 -6.13
C ASN A 253 6.46 6.27 -7.50
N GLY A 254 6.07 7.13 -8.46
CA GLY A 254 6.61 7.18 -9.82
C GLY A 254 5.84 6.36 -10.86
N GLU A 255 4.97 5.43 -10.44
CA GLU A 255 4.17 4.60 -11.34
C GLU A 255 2.98 5.37 -11.95
N VAL A 256 2.57 4.96 -13.15
CA VAL A 256 1.55 5.66 -13.94
C VAL A 256 0.14 5.43 -13.38
N CYS A 257 -0.61 6.49 -13.15
CA CYS A 257 -1.96 6.45 -12.60
C CYS A 257 -2.92 7.36 -13.38
N THR A 258 -4.22 7.10 -13.25
CA THR A 258 -5.31 7.98 -13.71
C THR A 258 -6.05 8.64 -12.56
N GLU A 259 -6.15 7.94 -11.41
CA GLU A 259 -6.85 8.42 -10.21
C GLU A 259 -6.04 8.15 -8.95
N SER A 260 -6.18 8.99 -7.92
CA SER A 260 -5.42 8.88 -6.66
C SER A 260 -5.70 7.59 -5.87
N ARG A 261 -6.89 7.00 -6.01
CA ARG A 261 -7.22 5.70 -5.36
C ARG A 261 -6.37 4.53 -5.85
N GLN A 262 -5.76 4.68 -7.02
CA GLN A 262 -4.86 3.68 -7.59
C GLN A 262 -3.49 3.69 -6.91
N CYS A 263 -3.16 4.70 -6.11
CA CYS A 263 -1.85 4.86 -5.47
C CYS A 263 -1.89 4.36 -4.01
N HIS A 264 -0.76 3.83 -3.53
CA HIS A 264 -0.59 3.56 -2.10
C HIS A 264 -0.64 4.86 -1.30
N ALA A 265 -1.27 4.84 -0.13
CA ALA A 265 -1.18 5.98 0.78
C ALA A 265 0.28 6.14 1.25
N PRO A 266 0.82 7.37 1.31
CA PRO A 266 0.16 8.68 1.17
C PRO A 266 0.22 9.32 -0.24
N PHE A 267 0.54 8.56 -1.29
CA PHE A 267 0.68 9.10 -2.64
C PHE A 267 -0.66 9.47 -3.28
N LEU A 268 -0.64 10.53 -4.10
CA LEU A 268 -1.75 11.01 -4.92
C LEU A 268 -1.38 10.91 -6.40
N CYS A 269 -2.39 10.80 -7.27
CA CYS A 269 -2.14 10.79 -8.71
C CYS A 269 -1.94 12.23 -9.20
N ILE A 270 -0.69 12.63 -9.43
CA ILE A 270 -0.31 13.99 -9.81
C ILE A 270 0.47 13.92 -11.13
N ARG A 271 -0.07 14.56 -12.18
CA ARG A 271 0.51 14.52 -13.54
C ARG A 271 0.73 13.09 -14.03
N ASN A 272 -0.31 12.26 -13.94
CA ASN A 272 -0.35 10.86 -14.37
C ASN A 272 0.66 9.93 -13.66
N LYS A 273 1.22 10.33 -12.52
CA LYS A 273 2.09 9.45 -11.71
C LYS A 273 1.73 9.55 -10.23
N CYS A 274 1.84 8.44 -9.50
CA CYS A 274 1.70 8.44 -8.04
C CYS A 274 2.87 9.21 -7.43
N ARG A 275 2.58 10.28 -6.68
CA ARG A 275 3.57 11.17 -6.09
C ARG A 275 3.12 11.64 -4.72
N CYS A 276 4.05 12.12 -3.91
CA CYS A 276 3.70 12.83 -2.68
C CYS A 276 2.82 14.06 -2.97
N PRO A 277 1.92 14.45 -2.05
CA PRO A 277 1.21 15.73 -2.10
C PRO A 277 2.16 16.91 -2.34
N SER A 278 1.66 18.02 -2.89
CA SER A 278 2.50 19.18 -3.27
C SER A 278 3.31 19.76 -2.09
N THR A 279 2.80 19.66 -0.87
CA THR A 279 3.43 20.11 0.37
C THR A 279 4.51 19.15 0.89
N GLN A 280 4.67 17.98 0.28
CA GLN A 280 5.55 16.91 0.73
C GLN A 280 6.55 16.49 -0.35
N TYR A 281 7.64 15.88 0.08
CA TYR A 281 8.65 15.27 -0.78
C TYR A 281 8.84 13.80 -0.42
N TYR A 282 9.29 13.03 -1.40
CA TYR A 282 9.55 11.61 -1.24
C TYR A 282 10.97 11.38 -0.73
N ASN A 283 11.13 10.69 0.40
CA ASN A 283 12.44 10.35 0.96
C ASN A 283 12.88 8.90 0.70
N GLY A 284 12.09 8.12 -0.06
CA GLY A 284 12.31 6.68 -0.28
C GLY A 284 11.18 5.82 0.28
N PRO A 285 10.99 5.68 1.59
CA PRO A 285 9.86 4.91 2.13
C PRO A 285 8.56 5.73 2.28
N SER A 286 8.64 7.05 2.44
CA SER A 286 7.47 7.86 2.83
C SER A 286 7.49 9.27 2.24
N CYS A 287 6.37 9.97 2.42
CA CYS A 287 6.25 11.39 2.10
C CYS A 287 6.44 12.23 3.36
N LEU A 288 7.39 13.16 3.32
CA LEU A 288 7.71 14.08 4.41
C LEU A 288 7.38 15.52 4.04
N GLN A 289 7.07 16.36 5.03
CA GLN A 289 6.79 17.77 4.78
C GLN A 289 8.01 18.48 4.19
N LYS A 290 7.76 19.29 3.16
CA LYS A 290 8.78 20.17 2.59
C LYS A 290 9.23 21.21 3.61
N LYS A 291 10.49 21.59 3.51
CA LYS A 291 11.19 22.45 4.46
C LYS A 291 11.15 23.90 4.01
N SER A 292 10.93 24.79 4.97
CA SER A 292 10.88 26.25 4.75
C SER A 292 12.28 26.86 4.65
N MET A 293 12.34 28.17 4.44
CA MET A 293 13.58 28.95 4.34
C MET A 293 14.51 28.70 5.53
N ASN A 294 15.81 28.59 5.25
CA ASN A 294 16.92 28.36 6.20
C ASN A 294 16.94 27.01 6.95
N PHE A 295 15.97 26.12 6.73
CA PHE A 295 16.03 24.75 7.27
C PHE A 295 17.13 23.92 6.59
N THR A 296 17.69 22.95 7.31
CA THR A 296 18.72 22.06 6.80
C THR A 296 18.17 21.08 5.77
N CYS A 297 18.88 20.88 4.67
CA CYS A 297 18.48 20.01 3.56
C CYS A 297 19.68 19.24 3.01
N GLY A 298 19.44 18.07 2.42
CA GLY A 298 20.40 17.32 1.61
C GLY A 298 20.20 17.55 0.11
N ALA A 299 18.96 17.71 -0.34
CA ALA A 299 18.61 17.96 -1.74
C ALA A 299 17.48 19.01 -1.88
N SER A 300 17.42 19.68 -3.04
CA SER A 300 16.42 20.73 -3.31
C SER A 300 14.98 20.24 -3.29
N VAL A 301 14.75 18.95 -3.59
CA VAL A 301 13.40 18.34 -3.51
C VAL A 301 12.81 18.38 -2.10
N GLU A 302 13.65 18.51 -1.07
CA GLU A 302 13.21 18.60 0.33
C GLU A 302 12.65 19.97 0.69
N CYS A 303 12.92 21.01 -0.10
CA CYS A 303 12.52 22.39 0.18
C CYS A 303 11.15 22.71 -0.46
N LEU A 304 10.51 23.79 -0.01
CA LEU A 304 9.34 24.35 -0.71
C LEU A 304 9.67 24.68 -2.17
N ASP A 305 8.68 24.67 -3.06
CA ASP A 305 8.89 24.69 -4.52
C ASP A 305 9.72 25.86 -5.06
N SER A 306 9.73 27.00 -4.37
CA SER A 306 10.54 28.17 -4.75
C SER A 306 11.94 28.20 -4.13
N LEU A 307 12.31 27.18 -3.33
CA LEU A 307 13.56 27.10 -2.60
C LEU A 307 14.43 25.95 -3.11
N PHE A 308 15.74 26.13 -2.97
CA PHE A 308 16.78 25.22 -3.41
C PHE A 308 17.71 24.91 -2.25
N CYS A 309 18.27 23.70 -2.24
CA CYS A 309 19.20 23.32 -1.20
C CYS A 309 20.60 23.85 -1.53
N LEU A 310 20.93 25.01 -0.97
CA LEU A 310 22.20 25.70 -1.19
C LEU A 310 23.03 25.70 0.08
N HIS A 311 24.23 25.12 0.01
CA HIS A 311 25.13 24.97 1.15
C HIS A 311 24.45 24.30 2.36
N GLY A 312 23.63 23.26 2.09
CA GLY A 312 22.93 22.49 3.11
C GLY A 312 21.74 23.18 3.76
N LYS A 313 21.28 24.33 3.24
CA LYS A 313 20.06 25.01 3.71
C LYS A 313 19.13 25.40 2.56
N CYS A 314 17.83 25.36 2.80
CA CYS A 314 16.83 25.83 1.83
C CYS A 314 16.94 27.35 1.66
N LYS A 315 17.29 27.82 0.47
CA LYS A 315 17.48 29.23 0.09
C LYS A 315 16.92 29.51 -1.30
N CYS A 316 16.72 30.79 -1.64
CA CYS A 316 16.39 31.16 -3.02
C CYS A 316 17.60 30.92 -3.94
N ASP A 317 17.37 30.46 -5.17
CA ASP A 317 18.43 30.07 -6.13
C ASP A 317 19.24 31.25 -6.67
N HIS A 318 18.60 32.42 -6.74
CA HIS A 318 19.17 33.61 -7.35
C HIS A 318 19.58 34.63 -6.29
N GLU A 319 20.78 35.22 -6.44
CA GLU A 319 21.26 36.34 -5.60
C GLU A 319 20.25 37.49 -5.53
N PHE A 320 19.45 37.66 -6.59
CA PHE A 320 18.45 38.70 -6.72
C PHE A 320 17.09 38.31 -6.15
N ASP A 321 16.92 37.17 -5.49
CA ASP A 321 15.63 36.78 -4.91
C ASP A 321 15.63 36.93 -3.37
N TYR A 322 14.47 37.21 -2.80
CA TYR A 322 14.20 37.25 -1.36
C TYR A 322 12.95 36.45 -1.01
N TRP A 323 12.88 35.98 0.24
CA TRP A 323 11.77 35.15 0.72
C TRP A 323 10.65 36.02 1.32
N MET A 324 9.45 36.00 0.73
CA MET A 324 8.30 36.76 1.24
C MET A 324 7.36 35.95 2.16
N GLY A 325 7.85 34.85 2.74
CA GLY A 325 7.08 33.98 3.63
C GLY A 325 6.48 32.75 2.95
N SER A 326 6.17 32.82 1.65
CA SER A 326 5.56 31.72 0.88
C SER A 326 6.30 31.36 -0.41
N ALA A 327 7.00 32.31 -1.02
CA ALA A 327 7.73 32.12 -2.27
C ALA A 327 8.98 33.03 -2.33
N CYS A 328 9.94 32.66 -3.18
CA CYS A 328 11.04 33.53 -3.55
C CYS A 328 10.57 34.54 -4.59
N THR A 329 10.90 35.81 -4.39
CA THR A 329 10.50 36.93 -5.25
C THR A 329 11.72 37.75 -5.61
N LYS A 330 11.74 38.30 -6.82
CA LYS A 330 12.81 39.22 -7.24
C LYS A 330 12.87 40.43 -6.32
N ARG A 331 14.07 40.72 -5.86
CA ARG A 331 14.46 41.94 -5.16
C ARG A 331 14.17 43.14 -6.05
N LYS A 332 13.81 44.22 -5.38
CA LYS A 332 13.35 45.46 -5.97
C LYS A 332 14.53 46.39 -6.21
N SER A 333 14.54 47.00 -7.39
CA SER A 333 15.56 47.94 -7.85
C SER A 333 15.40 49.31 -7.19
N PHE A 334 16.36 50.21 -7.46
CA PHE A 334 16.38 51.58 -6.96
C PHE A 334 15.02 52.29 -7.11
N ASN A 335 14.63 53.04 -6.07
CA ASN A 335 13.39 53.83 -5.97
C ASN A 335 12.07 53.02 -6.03
N SER A 336 12.16 51.68 -5.97
CA SER A 336 10.98 50.83 -5.81
C SER A 336 10.39 50.94 -4.41
N THR A 337 9.08 50.77 -4.30
CA THR A 337 8.39 50.81 -3.00
C THR A 337 8.68 49.54 -2.19
N CYS A 338 9.08 49.69 -0.94
CA CYS A 338 9.47 48.60 -0.04
C CYS A 338 8.85 48.78 1.36
N THR A 339 8.77 47.68 2.12
CA THR A 339 8.41 47.68 3.55
C THR A 339 9.55 47.21 4.44
N SER A 340 10.45 46.36 3.92
CA SER A 340 11.69 45.95 4.57
C SER A 340 12.87 45.99 3.61
N THR A 341 14.09 46.07 4.17
CA THR A 341 15.35 46.07 3.39
C THR A 341 15.55 44.78 2.60
N GLU A 342 15.04 43.65 3.10
CA GLU A 342 15.19 42.36 2.41
C GLU A 342 14.50 42.33 1.05
N GLU A 343 13.52 43.20 0.82
CA GLU A 343 12.84 43.33 -0.47
C GLU A 343 13.71 44.00 -1.54
N CYS A 344 14.75 44.73 -1.15
CA CYS A 344 15.58 45.49 -2.07
C CYS A 344 16.79 44.67 -2.55
N GLU A 345 17.36 45.06 -3.69
CA GLU A 345 18.66 44.53 -4.14
C GLU A 345 19.72 44.79 -3.05
N THR A 346 20.75 43.95 -2.99
CA THR A 346 21.73 43.89 -1.88
C THR A 346 22.49 45.20 -1.64
N THR A 347 22.56 46.07 -2.64
CA THR A 347 23.18 47.40 -2.58
C THR A 347 22.26 48.48 -2.01
N PHE A 348 20.98 48.17 -1.79
CA PHE A 348 19.96 49.11 -1.36
C PHE A 348 19.39 48.78 0.03
N LEU A 349 19.00 49.81 0.76
CA LEU A 349 18.24 49.73 2.00
C LEU A 349 16.83 50.29 1.78
N CYS A 350 15.85 49.75 2.52
CA CYS A 350 14.51 50.31 2.51
C CYS A 350 14.44 51.52 3.46
N THR A 351 14.48 52.73 2.89
CA THR A 351 14.41 53.98 3.64
C THR A 351 13.23 54.81 3.15
N ASN A 352 12.39 55.30 4.07
CA ASN A 352 11.18 56.05 3.72
C ASN A 352 10.28 55.33 2.69
N LYS A 353 10.14 54.01 2.83
CA LYS A 353 9.38 53.12 1.93
C LYS A 353 9.95 53.01 0.50
N LYS A 354 11.20 53.41 0.28
CA LYS A 354 11.89 53.33 -1.02
C LYS A 354 13.23 52.61 -0.90
N CYS A 355 13.55 51.77 -1.90
CA CYS A 355 14.88 51.18 -2.02
C CYS A 355 15.88 52.25 -2.47
N VAL A 356 16.83 52.61 -1.60
CA VAL A 356 17.85 53.64 -1.86
C VAL A 356 19.23 53.09 -1.51
N CYS A 357 20.32 53.74 -1.95
CA CYS A 357 21.68 53.30 -1.63
C CYS A 357 21.89 53.12 -0.12
N ALA A 358 22.65 52.09 0.25
CA ALA A 358 22.81 51.69 1.65
C ALA A 358 23.50 52.75 2.52
N SER A 359 24.34 53.59 1.91
CA SER A 359 24.97 54.71 2.60
C SER A 359 24.25 56.03 2.28
N ILE A 360 23.99 56.85 3.31
CA ILE A 360 23.49 58.22 3.12
C ILE A 360 24.47 59.11 2.33
N SER A 361 25.75 58.72 2.29
CA SER A 361 26.79 59.40 1.53
C SER A 361 26.90 58.94 0.07
N GLU A 362 26.00 58.06 -0.37
CA GLU A 362 25.95 57.54 -1.72
C GLU A 362 24.70 58.01 -2.47
N TYR A 363 24.84 58.12 -3.79
CA TYR A 363 23.78 58.41 -4.73
C TYR A 363 23.76 57.35 -5.84
N TRP A 364 22.60 57.20 -6.47
CA TRP A 364 22.45 56.28 -7.58
C TRP A 364 22.89 56.94 -8.89
N SER A 365 23.94 56.41 -9.52
CA SER A 365 24.46 56.94 -10.79
C SER A 365 23.63 56.54 -12.02
N GLY A 366 22.58 55.73 -11.84
CA GLY A 366 21.90 55.02 -12.93
C GLY A 366 22.32 53.56 -13.06
N SER A 367 23.48 53.18 -12.51
CA SER A 367 24.02 51.81 -12.59
C SER A 367 24.61 51.27 -11.29
N GLN A 368 25.15 52.13 -10.42
CA GLN A 368 25.71 51.73 -9.14
C GLN A 368 25.56 52.85 -8.11
N CYS A 369 25.66 52.49 -6.83
CA CYS A 369 25.75 53.46 -5.75
C CYS A 369 27.18 54.03 -5.72
N LEU A 370 27.29 55.33 -5.98
CA LEU A 370 28.55 56.08 -5.96
C LEU A 370 28.55 57.04 -4.78
N ARG A 371 29.73 57.28 -4.20
CA ARG A 371 29.88 58.29 -3.16
C ARG A 371 29.62 59.69 -3.73
N GLY A 372 28.81 60.46 -3.01
CA GLY A 372 28.42 61.81 -3.38
C GLY A 372 29.61 62.76 -3.36
N ARG A 373 29.74 63.57 -4.41
CA ARG A 373 30.82 64.56 -4.54
C ARG A 373 30.45 65.89 -3.92
N GLU A 374 29.17 66.11 -3.69
CA GLU A 374 28.59 67.30 -3.09
C GLU A 374 27.33 66.97 -2.27
N CYS A 375 26.83 67.92 -1.50
CA CYS A 375 25.62 67.74 -0.70
C CYS A 375 24.39 67.40 -1.56
N ALA A 376 24.33 67.83 -2.82
CA ALA A 376 23.24 67.53 -3.75
C ALA A 376 23.05 66.02 -3.98
N ASP A 377 24.15 65.27 -4.02
CA ASP A 377 24.16 63.83 -4.24
C ASP A 377 23.65 63.05 -3.01
N LEU A 378 23.84 63.59 -1.80
CA LEU A 378 23.59 62.84 -0.57
C LEU A 378 22.08 62.63 -0.32
N SER A 379 21.74 61.50 0.29
CA SER A 379 20.36 61.17 0.69
C SER A 379 20.04 61.75 2.08
N ILE A 380 20.15 63.08 2.22
CA ILE A 380 19.96 63.81 3.49
C ILE A 380 18.68 64.65 3.49
N THR A 381 18.06 64.78 4.66
CA THR A 381 16.82 65.57 4.85
C THR A 381 16.97 66.73 5.84
N ASN A 382 18.10 66.81 6.54
CA ASN A 382 18.35 67.80 7.59
C ASN A 382 19.66 68.54 7.32
N ASP A 383 19.74 69.77 7.84
CA ASP A 383 21.00 70.51 7.88
C ASP A 383 21.99 69.80 8.81
N GLY A 384 23.28 69.80 8.46
CA GLY A 384 24.28 69.11 9.27
C GLY A 384 25.64 68.97 8.61
N VAL A 385 26.60 68.43 9.37
CA VAL A 385 27.92 68.08 8.83
C VAL A 385 27.85 66.68 8.22
N TYR A 386 28.23 66.58 6.95
CA TYR A 386 28.26 65.34 6.20
C TYR A 386 29.59 65.19 5.47
N THR A 387 29.94 63.95 5.12
CA THR A 387 31.15 63.64 4.36
C THR A 387 30.81 63.55 2.88
N ILE A 388 31.56 64.28 2.04
CA ILE A 388 31.50 64.23 0.58
C ILE A 388 32.87 63.82 0.01
N TYR A 389 32.91 63.45 -1.27
CA TYR A 389 34.09 62.93 -1.96
C TYR A 389 34.36 63.69 -3.28
N PRO A 390 34.72 64.99 -3.24
CA PRO A 390 34.79 65.85 -4.42
C PRO A 390 35.75 65.32 -5.49
N ASN A 391 36.88 64.78 -5.04
CA ASN A 391 37.95 64.23 -5.89
C ASN A 391 37.94 62.69 -5.92
N GLY A 392 36.78 62.07 -5.66
CA GLY A 392 36.60 60.63 -5.64
C GLY A 392 36.89 59.96 -4.29
N ASN A 393 36.85 58.62 -4.29
CA ASN A 393 36.66 57.81 -3.07
C ASN A 393 37.73 57.94 -1.98
N ASN A 394 38.93 58.46 -2.29
CA ASN A 394 40.06 58.53 -1.37
C ASN A 394 40.25 59.91 -0.71
N GLN A 395 39.45 60.91 -1.07
CA GLN A 395 39.55 62.27 -0.54
C GLN A 395 38.22 62.70 0.07
N ALA A 396 37.94 62.14 1.25
CA ALA A 396 36.78 62.48 2.05
C ALA A 396 36.95 63.89 2.63
N VAL A 397 35.93 64.73 2.48
CA VAL A 397 35.89 66.08 3.05
C VAL A 397 34.59 66.24 3.83
N GLN A 398 34.69 66.73 5.07
CA GLN A 398 33.51 67.08 5.87
C GLN A 398 33.05 68.48 5.51
N VAL A 399 31.77 68.61 5.17
CA VAL A 399 31.13 69.88 4.80
C VAL A 399 29.83 70.06 5.56
N TYR A 400 29.43 71.31 5.77
CA TYR A 400 28.09 71.61 6.27
C TYR A 400 27.12 71.66 5.08
N CYS A 401 26.12 70.78 5.09
CA CYS A 401 25.05 70.78 4.10
C CYS A 401 23.83 71.51 4.62
N VAL A 402 23.20 72.32 3.77
CA VAL A 402 21.94 73.01 4.05
C VAL A 402 20.85 72.48 3.13
N VAL A 403 19.74 72.03 3.72
CA VAL A 403 18.57 71.48 3.02
C VAL A 403 17.45 72.52 3.05
N ARG A 404 17.07 73.05 1.88
CA ARG A 404 15.99 74.05 1.74
C ARG A 404 15.14 73.72 0.52
N HIS A 405 13.82 73.60 0.72
CA HIS A 405 12.86 73.30 -0.35
C HIS A 405 13.25 72.10 -1.23
N GLY A 406 13.85 71.07 -0.63
CA GLY A 406 14.32 69.86 -1.34
C GLY A 406 15.69 70.00 -2.02
N PHE A 407 16.24 71.20 -2.14
CA PHE A 407 17.61 71.44 -2.60
C PHE A 407 18.60 71.29 -1.45
N LYS A 408 19.79 70.77 -1.76
CA LYS A 408 20.85 70.49 -0.80
C LYS A 408 22.10 71.24 -1.26
N TRP A 409 22.57 72.18 -0.45
CA TRP A 409 23.68 73.06 -0.78
C TRP A 409 24.92 72.69 0.02
N THR A 410 26.05 72.59 -0.67
CA THR A 410 27.37 72.51 -0.02
C THR A 410 27.80 73.90 0.40
N VAL A 411 27.98 74.12 1.71
CA VAL A 411 28.50 75.40 2.20
C VAL A 411 30.01 75.41 2.02
N ILE A 412 30.54 76.41 1.31
CA ILE A 412 31.99 76.58 1.12
C ILE A 412 32.61 77.54 2.15
N GLN A 413 31.79 78.37 2.80
CA GLN A 413 32.20 79.33 3.81
C GLN A 413 31.12 79.45 4.89
N ARG A 414 31.49 79.31 6.17
CA ARG A 414 30.58 79.50 7.31
C ARG A 414 31.17 80.44 8.35
N ARG A 415 30.43 81.49 8.68
CA ARG A 415 30.71 82.47 9.75
C ARG A 415 29.53 82.46 10.74
N ALA A 416 29.81 82.47 12.02
CA ALA A 416 28.82 82.36 13.08
C ALA A 416 29.18 83.14 14.34
N ASN A 417 30.40 82.99 14.88
CA ASN A 417 30.76 83.46 16.22
C ASN A 417 32.17 84.10 16.32
N GLY A 418 32.94 84.15 15.23
CA GLY A 418 34.29 84.71 15.22
C GLY A 418 35.35 83.84 15.91
N SER A 419 35.08 82.55 16.10
CA SER A 419 36.04 81.58 16.66
C SER A 419 37.20 81.26 15.71
N VAL A 420 37.02 81.49 14.40
CA VAL A 420 38.06 81.29 13.39
C VAL A 420 38.40 82.61 12.73
N ASP A 421 39.69 82.94 12.68
CA ASP A 421 40.20 84.08 11.92
C ASP A 421 40.16 83.80 10.41
N PHE A 422 39.58 84.73 9.65
CA PHE A 422 39.51 84.69 8.18
C PHE A 422 40.50 85.65 7.51
N TYR A 423 41.26 86.45 8.26
CA TYR A 423 42.36 87.23 7.69
C TYR A 423 43.58 86.33 7.46
N ARG A 424 43.47 85.46 6.45
CA ARG A 424 44.43 84.38 6.15
C ARG A 424 45.17 84.61 4.85
N THR A 425 46.30 83.93 4.71
CA THR A 425 47.07 83.92 3.46
C THR A 425 46.32 83.17 2.37
N TRP A 426 46.64 83.45 1.10
CA TRP A 426 46.11 82.69 -0.03
C TRP A 426 46.33 81.18 0.15
N ASN A 427 47.50 80.78 0.67
CA ASN A 427 47.85 79.37 0.81
C ASN A 427 46.94 78.63 1.81
N GLU A 428 46.52 79.30 2.88
CA GLU A 428 45.54 78.74 3.82
C GLU A 428 44.15 78.64 3.16
N TYR A 429 43.73 79.65 2.39
CA TYR A 429 42.49 79.58 1.61
C TYR A 429 42.48 78.44 0.58
N LYS A 430 43.62 78.09 -0.03
CA LYS A 430 43.68 76.94 -0.96
C LYS A 430 43.45 75.60 -0.28
N HIS A 431 43.91 75.45 0.96
CA HIS A 431 43.90 74.16 1.66
C HIS A 431 42.71 74.02 2.62
N GLY A 432 41.88 75.05 2.76
CA GLY A 432 40.81 75.09 3.75
C GLY A 432 41.34 75.39 5.16
N PHE A 433 40.48 75.95 6.01
CA PHE A 433 40.76 76.14 7.43
C PHE A 433 39.48 76.19 8.27
N GLY A 434 39.59 75.88 9.56
CA GLY A 434 38.45 75.81 10.49
C GLY A 434 37.84 74.42 10.60
N SER A 435 36.57 74.33 10.99
CA SER A 435 35.84 73.07 11.16
C SER A 435 34.42 73.16 10.64
N ALA A 436 33.96 72.13 9.90
CA ALA A 436 32.59 72.05 9.40
C ALA A 436 31.52 72.11 10.51
N TYR A 437 31.87 71.70 11.74
CA TYR A 437 30.98 71.81 12.90
C TYR A 437 30.83 73.26 13.41
N GLY A 438 31.78 74.14 13.10
CA GLY A 438 31.81 75.55 13.49
C GLY A 438 31.96 76.50 12.31
N GLU A 439 32.94 77.40 12.39
CA GLU A 439 33.33 78.29 11.30
C GLU A 439 34.44 77.67 10.44
N TYR A 440 34.36 77.85 9.12
CA TYR A 440 35.36 77.32 8.19
C TYR A 440 35.32 77.96 6.80
N TRP A 441 36.42 77.74 6.08
CA TRP A 441 36.55 77.85 4.63
C TRP A 441 36.96 76.49 4.07
N LEU A 442 36.28 76.03 3.01
CA LEU A 442 36.47 74.71 2.41
C LEU A 442 37.75 74.62 1.56
#